data_AF-A0A7V1RHH6-F1
#
_entry.id   AF-A0A7V1RHH6-F1
#
_cell.length_a   1.000
_cell.length_b   1.000
_cell.length_c   1.000
_cell.angle_alpha   90.00
_cell.angle_beta   90.00
_cell.angle_gamma   90.00
#
_symmetry.space_group_name_H-M   'P 1'
#
loop_
_entity.id
_entity.type
_entity.pdbx_description
1 polymer ?
#
loop_
_entity_poly.entity_id
_entity_poly.type
_entity_poly.pdbx_seq_one_letter_code
_entity_poly.pdbx_strand_id
1 'polypeptide(L)'
;MSIGLRTLDPQIAQPLRERARQLLSLSSVGTPGNARAVKALSGGRGVATARDQMMACLGMGGVCFLGGAALLEPAVGVLTGIAGFFFSLAVSRIFAAKGSLDSLDERIDADALAALAEHVYLEGADRAYLDAVARLAAAEGQMPGDSVRGILKELNDLVAQSRQLAAHREQLLAAMGGSGWASLEEQRAELRTRLEATSDAAARQAVEQSLELLDRRLVSARELRPSLERVEAQREVILQALATVQSSVARLQAAPQPLRAPSVEQIHACVAEVAGQTRAVEEAVQEVLALRVESGG
;
A
#
# COMPACT_ATOMS: atom_id res chain seq x y z
N MET A 1 9.77 -14.49 15.72
CA MET A 1 9.46 -14.52 14.28
C MET A 1 9.59 -13.10 13.80
N SER A 2 10.41 -12.85 12.79
CA SER A 2 10.57 -11.51 12.22
C SER A 2 9.41 -11.18 11.29
N ILE A 3 8.90 -9.95 11.40
CA ILE A 3 8.04 -9.34 10.38
C ILE A 3 8.98 -8.87 9.27
N GLY A 4 8.72 -9.28 8.03
CA GLY A 4 9.49 -8.88 6.85
C GLY A 4 8.57 -8.50 5.69
N LEU A 5 9.09 -7.86 4.65
CA LEU A 5 8.26 -7.43 3.50
C LEU A 5 7.55 -8.61 2.82
N ARG A 6 8.09 -9.84 2.90
CA ARG A 6 7.43 -11.05 2.38
C ARG A 6 6.21 -11.51 3.17
N THR A 7 6.07 -11.05 4.41
CA THR A 7 4.95 -11.41 5.30
C THR A 7 3.80 -10.41 5.27
N LEU A 8 4.02 -9.24 4.65
CA LEU A 8 3.00 -8.22 4.46
C LEU A 8 2.10 -8.57 3.28
N ASP A 9 0.92 -7.97 3.24
CA ASP A 9 0.06 -8.00 2.06
C ASP A 9 0.85 -7.67 0.76
N PRO A 10 0.77 -8.49 -0.30
CA PRO A 10 1.59 -8.32 -1.50
C PRO A 10 1.43 -6.96 -2.20
N GLN A 11 0.22 -6.38 -2.20
CA GLN A 11 -0.03 -5.11 -2.89
C GLN A 11 0.55 -3.92 -2.12
N ILE A 12 0.84 -4.08 -0.82
CA ILE A 12 1.59 -3.09 -0.01
C ILE A 12 3.08 -3.38 -0.05
N ALA A 13 3.45 -4.66 0.03
CA ALA A 13 4.84 -5.09 0.02
C ALA A 13 5.57 -4.67 -1.26
N GLN A 14 4.92 -4.80 -2.42
CA GLN A 14 5.51 -4.46 -3.71
C GLN A 14 5.93 -2.98 -3.83
N PRO A 15 5.05 -1.98 -3.63
CA PRO A 15 5.45 -0.58 -3.71
C PRO A 15 6.50 -0.22 -2.67
N LEU A 16 6.46 -0.83 -1.48
CA LEU A 16 7.52 -0.66 -0.47
C LEU A 16 8.87 -1.22 -0.95
N ARG A 17 8.89 -2.41 -1.58
CA ARG A 17 10.13 -2.98 -2.17
C ARG A 17 10.68 -2.12 -3.29
N GLU A 18 9.81 -1.66 -4.19
CA GLU A 18 10.20 -0.77 -5.29
C GLU A 18 10.78 0.53 -4.74
N ARG A 19 10.15 1.10 -3.71
CA ARG A 19 10.64 2.31 -3.08
C ARG A 19 11.94 2.10 -2.31
N ALA A 20 12.08 0.99 -1.58
CA ALA A 20 13.32 0.62 -0.92
C ALA A 20 14.46 0.48 -1.93
N ARG A 21 14.21 -0.18 -3.08
CA ARG A 21 15.17 -0.31 -4.18
C ARG A 21 15.57 1.05 -4.75
N GLN A 22 14.61 1.94 -4.97
CA GLN A 22 14.88 3.31 -5.43
C GLN A 22 15.75 4.08 -4.42
N LEU A 23 15.40 4.07 -3.13
CA LEU A 23 16.15 4.77 -2.09
C LEU A 23 17.58 4.24 -1.95
N LEU A 24 17.77 2.91 -2.00
CA LEU A 24 19.08 2.27 -1.96
C LEU A 24 19.92 2.58 -3.21
N SER A 25 19.30 2.79 -4.37
CA SER A 25 20.00 3.20 -5.59
C SER A 25 20.43 4.67 -5.61
N LEU A 26 19.72 5.53 -4.88
CA LEU A 26 19.93 6.99 -4.85
C LEU A 26 20.88 7.46 -3.73
N SER A 27 21.49 6.53 -2.97
CA SER A 27 22.27 6.83 -1.77
C SER A 27 23.51 7.72 -2.00
N SER A 28 23.90 7.98 -3.26
CA SER A 28 25.01 8.88 -3.60
C SER A 28 24.62 10.34 -3.85
N VAL A 29 23.32 10.70 -3.89
CA VAL A 29 22.85 12.05 -4.28
C VAL A 29 21.77 12.61 -3.34
N GLY A 30 21.61 12.02 -2.15
CA GLY A 30 20.39 12.19 -1.34
C GLY A 30 20.22 13.52 -0.60
N THR A 31 19.01 14.07 -0.65
CA THR A 31 18.47 15.05 0.30
C THR A 31 18.51 14.50 1.75
N PRO A 32 18.46 15.36 2.78
CA PRO A 32 18.50 14.91 4.19
C PRO A 32 17.46 13.85 4.56
N GLY A 33 16.28 13.86 3.93
CA GLY A 33 15.22 12.86 4.13
C GLY A 33 15.62 11.46 3.65
N ASN A 34 16.18 11.36 2.43
CA ASN A 34 16.64 10.09 1.87
C ASN A 34 17.75 9.46 2.72
N ALA A 35 18.63 10.28 3.31
CA ALA A 35 19.72 9.79 4.16
C ALA A 35 19.18 9.08 5.42
N ARG A 36 18.11 9.58 6.03
CA ARG A 36 17.47 8.92 7.19
C ARG A 36 16.84 7.59 6.79
N ALA A 37 16.11 7.56 5.66
CA ALA A 37 15.48 6.34 5.18
C ALA A 37 16.52 5.27 4.79
N VAL A 38 17.60 5.64 4.09
CA VAL A 38 18.70 4.73 3.76
C VAL A 38 19.42 4.22 5.02
N LYS A 39 19.61 5.08 6.02
CA LYS A 39 20.21 4.67 7.31
C LYS A 39 19.34 3.66 8.04
N ALA A 40 18.02 3.87 8.07
CA ALA A 40 17.07 2.93 8.65
C ALA A 40 17.08 1.59 7.88
N LEU A 41 16.96 1.63 6.54
CA LEU A 41 16.94 0.43 5.69
C LEU A 41 18.23 -0.41 5.77
N SER A 42 19.38 0.24 5.95
CA SER A 42 20.67 -0.46 6.10
C SER A 42 20.93 -0.97 7.52
N GLY A 43 19.98 -0.80 8.44
CA GLY A 43 20.10 -1.20 9.85
C GLY A 43 21.31 -0.56 10.54
N GLY A 44 21.72 0.64 10.11
CA GLY A 44 22.94 1.30 10.59
C GLY A 44 24.27 0.61 10.22
N ARG A 45 24.25 -0.57 9.57
CA ARG A 45 25.47 -1.31 9.17
C ARG A 45 26.19 -0.68 7.99
N GLY A 46 25.49 0.17 7.22
CA GLY A 46 26.00 0.78 5.99
C GLY A 46 27.38 1.44 6.11
N VAL A 47 27.70 2.06 7.25
CA VAL A 47 28.99 2.76 7.45
C VAL A 47 30.16 1.78 7.63
N ALA A 48 29.93 0.64 8.29
CA ALA A 48 30.96 -0.38 8.47
C ALA A 48 31.22 -1.13 7.14
N THR A 49 30.16 -1.51 6.43
CA THR A 49 30.27 -2.19 5.13
C THR A 49 30.88 -1.30 4.05
N ALA A 50 30.63 0.01 4.04
CA ALA A 50 31.26 0.90 3.06
C ALA A 50 32.78 0.96 3.24
N ARG A 51 33.27 0.96 4.48
CA ARG A 51 34.71 0.93 4.79
C ARG A 51 35.33 -0.39 4.37
N ASP A 52 34.71 -1.51 4.72
CA ASP A 52 35.24 -2.83 4.39
C ASP A 52 35.18 -3.10 2.87
N GLN A 53 34.14 -2.63 2.18
CA GLN A 53 34.05 -2.69 0.72
C GLN A 53 35.06 -1.78 0.02
N MET A 54 35.32 -0.58 0.56
CA MET A 54 36.35 0.31 0.04
C MET A 54 37.75 -0.34 0.17
N MET A 55 38.03 -0.99 1.30
CA MET A 55 39.29 -1.73 1.49
C MET A 55 39.40 -2.93 0.54
N ALA A 56 38.30 -3.67 0.30
CA ALA A 56 38.27 -4.74 -0.68
C ALA A 56 38.47 -4.24 -2.12
N CYS A 57 37.84 -3.11 -2.49
CA CYS A 57 38.01 -2.49 -3.81
C CYS A 57 39.42 -1.93 -4.03
N LEU A 58 40.04 -1.35 -3.00
CA LEU A 58 41.43 -0.91 -3.05
C LEU A 58 42.39 -2.10 -3.26
N GLY A 59 42.14 -3.23 -2.58
CA GLY A 59 42.91 -4.46 -2.78
C GLY A 59 42.79 -5.02 -4.20
N MET A 60 41.57 -5.11 -4.74
CA MET A 60 41.32 -5.69 -6.07
C MET A 60 41.75 -4.76 -7.22
N GLY A 61 41.56 -3.44 -7.05
CA GLY A 61 42.03 -2.43 -7.99
C GLY A 61 43.56 -2.41 -8.11
N GLY A 62 44.28 -2.61 -7.00
CA GLY A 62 45.74 -2.75 -7.00
C GLY A 62 46.23 -3.94 -7.82
N VAL A 63 45.55 -5.09 -7.74
CA VAL A 63 45.89 -6.29 -8.52
C VAL A 63 45.67 -6.08 -10.03
N CYS A 64 44.57 -5.43 -10.41
CA CYS A 64 44.29 -5.15 -11.83
C CYS A 64 45.25 -4.11 -12.42
N PHE A 65 45.64 -3.10 -11.62
CA PHE A 65 46.56 -2.06 -12.05
C PHE A 65 47.99 -2.61 -12.27
N LEU A 66 48.46 -3.51 -11.40
CA LEU A 66 49.77 -4.15 -11.53
C LEU A 66 49.84 -5.14 -12.70
N GLY A 67 48.74 -5.85 -13.00
CA GLY A 67 48.70 -6.80 -14.12
C GLY A 67 48.59 -6.13 -15.51
N GLY A 68 47.86 -5.03 -15.62
CA GLY A 68 47.65 -4.32 -16.90
C GLY A 68 48.84 -3.47 -17.35
N ALA A 69 49.63 -2.93 -16.41
CA ALA A 69 50.79 -2.10 -16.70
C ALA A 69 51.94 -2.84 -17.42
N ALA A 70 51.94 -4.18 -17.40
CA ALA A 70 52.98 -4.99 -18.04
C ALA A 70 52.77 -5.22 -19.56
N LEU A 71 51.59 -4.90 -20.11
CA LEU A 71 51.19 -5.35 -21.46
C LEU A 71 50.68 -4.24 -22.40
N LEU A 72 50.43 -3.02 -21.92
CA LEU A 72 49.83 -1.92 -22.70
C LEU A 72 50.60 -0.61 -22.51
N GLU A 73 50.51 0.29 -23.51
CA GLU A 73 51.01 1.66 -23.35
C GLU A 73 50.41 2.33 -22.09
N PRO A 74 51.20 3.13 -21.35
CA PRO A 74 50.83 3.63 -20.03
C PRO A 74 49.52 4.42 -20.00
N ALA A 75 49.17 5.10 -21.09
CA ALA A 75 47.91 5.84 -21.20
C ALA A 75 46.67 4.93 -21.24
N VAL A 76 46.75 3.79 -21.93
CA VAL A 76 45.63 2.83 -22.05
C VAL A 76 45.40 2.13 -20.72
N GLY A 77 46.49 1.74 -20.04
CA GLY A 77 46.44 1.09 -18.73
C GLY A 77 45.69 1.90 -17.67
N VAL A 78 45.94 3.21 -17.60
CA VAL A 78 45.27 4.12 -16.66
C VAL A 78 43.76 4.19 -16.91
N LEU A 79 43.32 4.33 -18.17
CA LEU A 79 41.89 4.39 -18.50
C LEU A 79 41.18 3.06 -18.18
N THR A 80 41.78 1.92 -18.49
CA THR A 80 41.22 0.61 -18.13
C THR A 80 41.16 0.41 -16.62
N GLY A 81 42.15 0.87 -15.86
CA GLY A 81 42.15 0.80 -14.41
C GLY A 81 41.03 1.64 -13.79
N ILE A 82 40.83 2.86 -14.30
CA ILE A 82 39.74 3.75 -13.86
C ILE A 82 38.37 3.12 -14.20
N ALA A 83 38.17 2.65 -15.44
CA ALA A 83 36.93 2.01 -15.84
C ALA A 83 36.63 0.75 -15.02
N GLY A 84 37.63 -0.09 -14.77
CA GLY A 84 37.51 -1.28 -13.92
C GLY A 84 37.18 -0.94 -12.46
N PHE A 85 37.75 0.13 -11.91
CA PHE A 85 37.43 0.62 -10.58
C PHE A 85 35.96 1.08 -10.48
N PHE A 86 35.50 1.89 -11.43
CA PHE A 86 34.09 2.33 -11.46
C PHE A 86 33.12 1.16 -11.69
N PHE A 87 33.48 0.21 -12.54
CA PHE A 87 32.69 -1.01 -12.75
C PHE A 87 32.60 -1.85 -11.47
N SER A 88 33.72 -2.07 -10.76
CA SER A 88 33.75 -2.79 -9.49
C SER A 88 32.90 -2.10 -8.43
N LEU A 89 33.01 -0.76 -8.30
CA LEU A 89 32.14 0.02 -7.42
C LEU A 89 30.66 -0.11 -7.78
N ALA A 90 30.31 -0.09 -9.08
CA ALA A 90 28.95 -0.26 -9.54
C ALA A 90 28.40 -1.66 -9.20
N VAL A 91 29.17 -2.72 -9.48
CA VAL A 91 28.80 -4.11 -9.19
C VAL A 91 28.67 -4.34 -7.68
N SER A 92 29.62 -3.87 -6.87
CA SER A 92 29.54 -3.97 -5.40
C SER A 92 28.30 -3.29 -4.84
N ARG A 93 27.91 -2.12 -5.38
CA ARG A 93 26.67 -1.43 -5.00
C ARG A 93 25.43 -2.25 -5.35
N ILE A 94 25.39 -2.90 -6.51
CA ILE A 94 24.28 -3.78 -6.90
C ILE A 94 24.15 -4.96 -5.95
N PHE A 95 25.25 -5.62 -5.60
CA PHE A 95 25.24 -6.75 -4.67
C PHE A 95 24.86 -6.32 -3.24
N ALA A 96 25.37 -5.19 -2.77
CA ALA A 96 25.00 -4.63 -1.46
C ALA A 96 23.51 -4.26 -1.40
N ALA A 97 22.98 -3.64 -2.47
CA ALA A 97 21.56 -3.32 -2.57
C ALA A 97 20.68 -4.57 -2.61
N LYS A 98 21.09 -5.63 -3.32
CA LYS A 98 20.40 -6.92 -3.33
C LYS A 98 20.38 -7.58 -1.95
N GLY A 99 21.53 -7.70 -1.29
CA GLY A 99 21.60 -8.29 0.05
C GLY A 99 20.80 -7.50 1.09
N SER A 100 20.73 -6.17 0.95
CA SER A 100 19.88 -5.33 1.79
C SER A 100 18.39 -5.61 1.55
N LEU A 101 17.95 -5.71 0.28
CA LEU A 101 16.56 -6.04 -0.06
C LEU A 101 16.16 -7.44 0.43
N ASP A 102 17.01 -8.44 0.25
CA ASP A 102 16.76 -9.80 0.75
C ASP A 102 16.61 -9.79 2.28
N SER A 103 17.43 -9.00 2.98
CA SER A 103 17.30 -8.85 4.44
C SER A 103 15.99 -8.16 4.85
N LEU A 104 15.51 -7.17 4.10
CA LEU A 104 14.23 -6.49 4.34
C LEU A 104 13.03 -7.42 4.07
N ASP A 105 13.16 -8.32 3.10
CA ASP A 105 12.16 -9.35 2.84
C ASP A 105 12.03 -10.33 4.01
N GLU A 106 13.13 -10.65 4.69
CA GLU A 106 13.12 -11.53 5.87
C GLU A 106 12.75 -10.82 7.18
N ARG A 107 13.22 -9.58 7.36
CA ARG A 107 13.03 -8.78 8.56
C ARG A 107 13.09 -7.30 8.25
N ILE A 108 12.04 -6.58 8.63
CA ILE A 108 11.98 -5.12 8.61
C ILE A 108 11.75 -4.60 10.02
N ASP A 109 12.53 -3.62 10.44
CA ASP A 109 12.32 -2.94 11.71
C ASP A 109 11.23 -1.87 11.58
N ALA A 110 10.71 -1.41 12.73
CA ALA A 110 9.64 -0.43 12.76
C ALA A 110 10.07 0.91 12.14
N ASP A 111 11.33 1.32 12.35
CA ASP A 111 11.87 2.59 11.85
C ASP A 111 12.02 2.58 10.32
N ALA A 112 12.51 1.49 9.73
CA ALA A 112 12.62 1.31 8.29
C ALA A 112 11.23 1.21 7.66
N LEU A 113 10.27 0.53 8.29
CA LEU A 113 8.90 0.47 7.78
C LEU A 113 8.25 1.86 7.80
N ALA A 114 8.40 2.62 8.89
CA ALA A 114 7.92 4.00 8.98
C ALA A 114 8.60 4.91 7.94
N ALA A 115 9.92 4.80 7.78
CA ALA A 115 10.66 5.57 6.79
C ALA A 115 10.23 5.23 5.35
N LEU A 116 9.95 3.97 5.03
CA LEU A 116 9.40 3.61 3.72
C LEU A 116 7.99 4.17 3.53
N ALA A 117 7.14 4.08 4.55
CA ALA A 117 5.77 4.57 4.50
C ALA A 117 5.69 6.09 4.28
N GLU A 118 6.67 6.88 4.73
CA GLU A 118 6.76 8.32 4.42
C GLU A 118 6.99 8.61 2.94
N HIS A 119 7.53 7.65 2.19
CA HIS A 119 7.90 7.84 0.78
C HIS A 119 7.01 7.08 -0.20
N VAL A 120 5.97 6.40 0.29
CA VAL A 120 4.95 5.73 -0.53
C VAL A 120 3.61 6.38 -0.21
N TYR A 121 2.91 6.84 -1.24
CA TYR A 121 1.57 7.37 -1.08
C TYR A 121 0.60 6.21 -0.83
N LEU A 122 0.10 6.13 0.41
CA LEU A 122 -0.86 5.14 0.85
C LEU A 122 -2.05 5.88 1.46
N GLU A 123 -3.25 5.54 1.03
CA GLU A 123 -4.47 6.19 1.50
C GLU A 123 -5.25 5.29 2.47
N GLY A 124 -5.98 5.91 3.40
CA GLY A 124 -6.96 5.25 4.25
C GLY A 124 -6.45 3.98 4.93
N ALA A 125 -7.00 2.83 4.53
CA ALA A 125 -6.77 1.55 5.18
C ALA A 125 -5.35 1.03 4.98
N ASP A 126 -4.72 1.31 3.84
CA ASP A 126 -3.36 0.86 3.56
C ASP A 126 -2.36 1.55 4.49
N ARG A 127 -2.58 2.84 4.76
CA ARG A 127 -1.77 3.60 5.71
C ARG A 127 -2.00 3.12 7.15
N ALA A 128 -3.27 2.97 7.55
CA ALA A 128 -3.61 2.47 8.88
C ALA A 128 -3.07 1.05 9.13
N TYR A 129 -3.08 0.19 8.11
CA TYR A 129 -2.47 -1.13 8.15
C TYR A 129 -0.95 -1.04 8.40
N LEU A 130 -0.22 -0.20 7.66
CA LEU A 130 1.22 -0.07 7.85
C LEU A 130 1.59 0.50 9.21
N ASP A 131 0.85 1.48 9.70
CA ASP A 131 1.07 2.04 11.03
C ASP A 131 0.80 0.97 12.12
N ALA A 132 -0.16 0.07 11.91
CA ALA A 132 -0.39 -1.09 12.79
C ALA A 132 0.76 -2.10 12.75
N VAL A 133 1.24 -2.44 11.55
CA VAL A 133 2.37 -3.37 11.36
C VAL A 133 3.65 -2.80 11.96
N ALA A 134 3.92 -1.50 11.80
CA ALA A 134 5.10 -0.85 12.38
C ALA A 134 5.08 -0.93 13.91
N ARG A 135 3.91 -0.69 14.53
CA ARG A 135 3.74 -0.87 15.98
C ARG A 135 3.91 -2.33 16.40
N LEU A 136 3.39 -3.27 15.60
CA LEU A 136 3.53 -4.70 15.87
C LEU A 136 5.01 -5.14 15.80
N ALA A 137 5.76 -4.63 14.83
CA ALA A 137 7.20 -4.85 14.70
C ALA A 137 7.98 -4.24 15.87
N ALA A 138 7.61 -3.04 16.34
CA ALA A 138 8.20 -2.44 17.53
C ALA A 138 7.88 -3.19 18.83
N ALA A 139 6.78 -3.96 18.86
CA ALA A 139 6.41 -4.84 19.97
C ALA A 139 7.04 -6.25 19.86
N GLU A 140 7.88 -6.52 18.83
CA GLU A 140 8.57 -7.81 18.69
C GLU A 140 9.40 -8.11 19.96
N GLY A 141 9.20 -9.30 20.54
CA GLY A 141 9.84 -9.71 21.80
C GLY A 141 9.01 -9.42 23.07
N GLN A 142 7.93 -8.65 22.96
CA GLN A 142 6.99 -8.43 24.06
C GLN A 142 5.80 -9.39 24.05
N MET A 143 5.58 -10.08 22.93
CA MET A 143 4.51 -11.04 22.68
C MET A 143 5.07 -12.37 22.13
N PRO A 144 4.36 -13.50 22.34
CA PRO A 144 4.67 -14.75 21.67
C PRO A 144 4.69 -14.58 20.14
N GLY A 145 5.64 -15.24 19.47
CA GLY A 145 5.79 -15.13 18.02
C GLY A 145 4.55 -15.59 17.24
N ASP A 146 3.80 -16.55 17.78
CA ASP A 146 2.57 -17.04 17.15
C ASP A 146 1.42 -16.02 17.23
N SER A 147 1.33 -15.26 18.34
CA SER A 147 0.37 -14.15 18.46
C SER A 147 0.67 -13.04 17.46
N VAL A 148 1.94 -12.67 17.29
CA VAL A 148 2.38 -11.69 16.28
C VAL A 148 1.97 -12.17 14.88
N ARG A 149 2.20 -13.45 14.56
CA ARG A 149 1.81 -14.03 13.27
C ARG A 149 0.30 -14.01 13.05
N GLY A 150 -0.48 -14.37 14.08
CA GLY A 150 -1.93 -14.36 14.03
C GLY A 150 -2.47 -12.97 13.74
N ILE A 151 -2.04 -11.97 14.52
CA ILE A 151 -2.44 -10.57 14.34
C ILE A 151 -2.02 -10.05 12.96
N LEU A 152 -0.79 -10.34 12.51
CA LEU A 152 -0.34 -9.89 11.17
C LEU A 152 -1.19 -10.48 10.05
N LYS A 153 -1.53 -11.77 10.14
CA LYS A 153 -2.42 -12.41 9.17
C LYS A 153 -3.79 -11.74 9.15
N GLU A 154 -4.37 -11.49 10.32
CA GLU A 154 -5.64 -10.79 10.47
C GLU A 154 -5.62 -9.36 9.91
N LEU A 155 -4.52 -8.62 10.11
CA LEU A 155 -4.31 -7.31 9.50
C LEU A 155 -4.23 -7.38 7.96
N ASN A 156 -3.53 -8.39 7.42
CA ASN A 156 -3.47 -8.63 5.98
C ASN A 156 -4.88 -8.92 5.41
N ASP A 157 -5.66 -9.75 6.10
CA ASP A 157 -7.01 -10.10 5.66
C ASP A 157 -7.94 -8.87 5.69
N LEU A 158 -7.86 -8.01 6.72
CA LEU A 158 -8.65 -6.77 6.82
C LEU A 158 -8.32 -5.78 5.70
N VAL A 159 -7.04 -5.58 5.37
CA VAL A 159 -6.67 -4.63 4.31
C VAL A 159 -7.06 -5.17 2.92
N ALA A 160 -6.97 -6.49 2.70
CA ALA A 160 -7.46 -7.12 1.49
C ALA A 160 -8.98 -6.92 1.32
N GLN A 161 -9.77 -7.14 2.38
CA GLN A 161 -11.22 -6.89 2.39
C GLN A 161 -11.57 -5.43 2.12
N SER A 162 -10.83 -4.48 2.72
CA SER A 162 -11.03 -3.04 2.46
C SER A 162 -10.92 -2.69 0.97
N ARG A 163 -9.99 -3.34 0.25
CA ARG A 163 -9.83 -3.16 -1.20
C ARG A 163 -10.92 -3.84 -2.01
N GLN A 164 -11.37 -5.02 -1.60
CA GLN A 164 -12.53 -5.67 -2.22
C GLN A 164 -13.77 -4.78 -2.13
N LEU A 165 -14.04 -4.20 -0.95
CA LEU A 165 -15.09 -3.21 -0.77
C LEU A 165 -14.86 -1.94 -1.61
N ALA A 166 -13.62 -1.49 -1.79
CA ALA A 166 -13.32 -0.37 -2.68
C ALA A 166 -13.67 -0.70 -4.14
N ALA A 167 -13.33 -1.89 -4.62
CA ALA A 167 -13.71 -2.36 -5.95
C ALA A 167 -15.24 -2.47 -6.10
N HIS A 168 -15.95 -3.00 -5.09
CA HIS A 168 -17.41 -3.05 -5.09
C HIS A 168 -18.05 -1.66 -5.11
N ARG A 169 -17.49 -0.70 -4.37
CA ARG A 169 -17.91 0.69 -4.43
C ARG A 169 -17.77 1.25 -5.84
N GLU A 170 -16.63 1.02 -6.50
CA GLU A 170 -16.40 1.47 -7.88
C GLU A 170 -17.38 0.81 -8.86
N GLN A 171 -17.67 -0.49 -8.71
CA GLN A 171 -18.66 -1.20 -9.51
C GLN A 171 -20.07 -0.62 -9.33
N LEU A 172 -20.48 -0.32 -8.09
CA LEU A 172 -21.77 0.30 -7.80
C LEU A 172 -21.86 1.71 -8.41
N LEU A 173 -20.81 2.52 -8.28
CA LEU A 173 -20.74 3.85 -8.90
C LEU A 173 -20.78 3.77 -10.43
N ALA A 174 -20.10 2.80 -11.03
CA ALA A 174 -20.14 2.56 -12.46
C ALA A 174 -21.55 2.15 -12.92
N ALA A 175 -22.23 1.27 -12.18
CA ALA A 175 -23.62 0.87 -12.45
C ALA A 175 -24.62 2.03 -12.32
N MET A 176 -24.33 3.03 -11.49
CA MET A 176 -25.09 4.29 -11.41
C MET A 176 -24.80 5.25 -12.60
N GLY A 177 -23.88 4.87 -13.49
CA GLY A 177 -23.49 5.65 -14.66
C GLY A 177 -22.38 6.67 -14.41
N GLY A 178 -21.53 6.44 -13.39
CA GLY A 178 -20.31 7.22 -13.09
C GLY A 178 -20.55 8.62 -12.51
N SER A 179 -21.68 9.25 -12.83
CA SER A 179 -22.16 10.48 -12.22
C SER A 179 -22.85 10.18 -10.89
N GLY A 180 -22.41 10.81 -9.80
CA GLY A 180 -23.07 10.70 -8.51
C GLY A 180 -24.53 11.17 -8.56
N TRP A 181 -25.35 10.70 -7.61
CA TRP A 181 -26.78 11.02 -7.50
C TRP A 181 -27.10 12.52 -7.70
N ALA A 182 -26.33 13.39 -7.05
CA ALA A 182 -26.51 14.83 -7.13
C ALA A 182 -26.38 15.38 -8.55
N SER A 183 -25.46 14.83 -9.36
CA SER A 183 -25.27 15.24 -10.75
C SER A 183 -26.44 14.80 -11.64
N LEU A 184 -27.06 13.65 -11.37
CA LEU A 184 -28.26 13.21 -12.10
C LEU A 184 -29.48 14.08 -11.77
N GLU A 185 -29.66 14.46 -10.50
CA GLU A 185 -30.70 15.41 -10.06
C GLU A 185 -30.51 16.78 -10.71
N GLU A 186 -29.28 17.28 -10.77
CA GLU A 186 -28.93 18.54 -11.43
C GLU A 186 -29.25 18.51 -12.93
N GLN A 187 -28.81 17.46 -13.64
CA GLN A 187 -29.15 17.25 -15.06
C GLN A 187 -30.67 17.19 -15.28
N ARG A 188 -31.42 16.61 -14.34
CA ARG A 188 -32.88 16.53 -14.43
C ARG A 188 -33.51 17.91 -14.30
N ALA A 189 -33.04 18.72 -13.36
CA ALA A 189 -33.50 20.09 -13.19
C ALA A 189 -33.18 20.95 -14.43
N GLU A 190 -31.98 20.78 -15.00
CA GLU A 190 -31.58 21.45 -16.24
C GLU A 190 -32.47 21.07 -17.43
N LEU A 191 -32.69 19.78 -17.65
CA LEU A 191 -33.54 19.30 -18.75
C LEU A 191 -35.01 19.74 -18.58
N ARG A 192 -35.51 19.83 -17.35
CA ARG A 192 -36.86 20.38 -17.07
C ARG A 192 -36.95 21.85 -17.43
N THR A 193 -35.97 22.65 -17.01
CA THR A 193 -35.89 24.07 -17.37
C THR A 193 -35.82 24.23 -18.89
N ARG A 194 -35.03 23.40 -19.57
CA ARG A 194 -34.92 23.41 -21.03
C ARG A 194 -36.24 23.01 -21.71
N LEU A 195 -36.97 22.05 -21.15
CA LEU A 195 -38.27 21.62 -21.67
C LEU A 195 -39.30 22.76 -21.63
N GLU A 196 -39.34 23.52 -20.54
CA GLU A 196 -40.22 24.68 -20.38
C GLU A 196 -39.90 25.80 -21.37
N ALA A 197 -38.62 26.01 -21.68
CA ALA A 197 -38.16 27.03 -22.62
C ALA A 197 -38.27 26.62 -24.10
N THR A 198 -38.54 25.35 -24.42
CA THR A 198 -38.54 24.83 -25.80
C THR A 198 -39.93 24.88 -26.43
N SER A 199 -40.09 25.71 -27.46
CA SER A 199 -41.36 25.86 -28.19
C SER A 199 -41.53 24.92 -29.39
N ASP A 200 -40.43 24.44 -29.98
CA ASP A 200 -40.47 23.54 -31.13
C ASP A 200 -40.88 22.12 -30.70
N ALA A 201 -41.87 21.56 -31.39
CA ALA A 201 -42.48 20.28 -31.00
C ALA A 201 -41.50 19.10 -31.09
N ALA A 202 -40.66 19.06 -32.13
CA ALA A 202 -39.69 17.98 -32.31
C ALA A 202 -38.57 18.05 -31.27
N ALA A 203 -38.03 19.24 -31.02
CA ALA A 203 -37.03 19.46 -29.97
C ALA A 203 -37.60 19.13 -28.57
N ARG A 204 -38.86 19.50 -28.31
CA ARG A 204 -39.55 19.20 -27.06
C ARG A 204 -39.67 17.69 -26.84
N GLN A 205 -40.09 16.93 -27.86
CA GLN A 205 -40.16 15.47 -27.80
C GLN A 205 -38.79 14.84 -27.49
N ALA A 206 -37.70 15.34 -28.08
CA ALA A 206 -36.35 14.84 -27.79
C ALA A 206 -35.91 15.10 -26.34
N VAL A 207 -36.27 16.27 -25.78
CA VAL A 207 -36.00 16.59 -24.36
C VAL A 207 -36.84 15.70 -23.43
N GLU A 208 -38.12 15.46 -23.76
CA GLU A 208 -38.99 14.54 -23.00
C GLU A 208 -38.43 13.12 -22.98
N GLN A 209 -37.95 12.60 -24.12
CA GLN A 209 -37.27 11.30 -24.19
C GLN A 209 -36.00 11.26 -23.33
N SER A 210 -35.21 12.33 -23.35
CA SER A 210 -34.00 12.44 -22.53
C SER A 210 -34.33 12.44 -21.03
N LEU A 211 -35.40 13.13 -20.63
CA LEU A 211 -35.91 13.12 -19.26
C LEU A 211 -36.40 11.73 -18.84
N GLU A 212 -37.10 11.02 -19.73
CA GLU A 212 -37.56 9.65 -19.45
C GLU A 212 -36.38 8.71 -19.20
N LEU A 213 -35.34 8.76 -20.05
CA LEU A 213 -34.12 7.99 -19.86
C LEU A 213 -33.40 8.35 -18.55
N LEU A 214 -33.33 9.65 -18.22
CA LEU A 214 -32.72 10.11 -16.98
C LEU A 214 -33.51 9.67 -15.74
N ASP A 215 -34.85 9.70 -15.81
CA ASP A 215 -35.72 9.25 -14.72
C ASP A 215 -35.55 7.74 -14.46
N ARG A 216 -35.40 6.91 -15.52
CA ARG A 216 -35.07 5.48 -15.37
C ARG A 216 -33.69 5.27 -14.72
N ARG A 217 -32.69 6.08 -15.09
CA ARG A 217 -31.36 6.06 -14.46
C ARG A 217 -31.42 6.47 -12.99
N LEU A 218 -32.21 7.49 -12.65
CA LEU A 218 -32.44 7.91 -11.27
C LEU A 218 -33.12 6.82 -10.45
N VAL A 219 -34.14 6.14 -10.97
CA VAL A 219 -34.74 4.99 -10.26
C VAL A 219 -33.68 3.92 -9.98
N SER A 220 -32.88 3.58 -10.99
CA SER A 220 -31.82 2.57 -10.86
C SER A 220 -30.75 2.98 -9.83
N ALA A 221 -30.32 4.24 -9.85
CA ALA A 221 -29.37 4.80 -8.90
C ALA A 221 -29.93 4.82 -7.47
N ARG A 222 -31.23 5.10 -7.31
CA ARG A 222 -31.90 5.12 -6.00
C ARG A 222 -31.91 3.74 -5.35
N GLU A 223 -32.13 2.71 -6.15
CA GLU A 223 -32.15 1.31 -5.71
C GLU A 223 -30.74 0.80 -5.31
N LEU A 224 -29.66 1.30 -5.93
CA LEU A 224 -28.28 0.93 -5.60
C LEU A 224 -27.70 1.69 -4.41
N ARG A 225 -28.28 2.84 -4.07
CA ARG A 225 -27.78 3.72 -3.01
C ARG A 225 -27.63 3.03 -1.64
N PRO A 226 -28.58 2.23 -1.14
CA PRO A 226 -28.40 1.55 0.15
C PRO A 226 -27.20 0.59 0.16
N SER A 227 -26.92 -0.08 -0.96
CA SER A 227 -25.74 -0.96 -1.07
C SER A 227 -24.44 -0.17 -1.04
N LEU A 228 -24.41 0.99 -1.71
CA LEU A 228 -23.27 1.91 -1.65
C LEU A 228 -23.02 2.41 -0.23
N GLU A 229 -24.07 2.85 0.47
CA GLU A 229 -23.99 3.32 1.87
C GLU A 229 -23.49 2.21 2.80
N ARG A 230 -23.93 0.96 2.62
CA ARG A 230 -23.42 -0.19 3.39
C ARG A 230 -21.94 -0.48 3.14
N VAL A 231 -21.51 -0.43 1.88
CA VAL A 231 -20.09 -0.62 1.53
C VAL A 231 -19.22 0.47 2.15
N GLU A 232 -19.65 1.72 2.08
CA GLU A 232 -18.92 2.84 2.67
C GLU A 232 -18.87 2.75 4.20
N ALA A 233 -19.98 2.40 4.85
CA ALA A 233 -20.01 2.15 6.29
C ALA A 233 -19.06 1.01 6.70
N GLN A 234 -19.05 -0.10 5.96
CA GLN A 234 -18.17 -1.23 6.27
C GLN A 234 -16.69 -0.89 6.10
N ARG A 235 -16.34 -0.06 5.10
CA ARG A 235 -14.97 0.44 4.94
C ARG A 235 -14.54 1.28 6.14
N GLU A 236 -15.42 2.13 6.67
CA GLU A 236 -15.15 2.90 7.88
C GLU A 236 -14.97 1.98 9.10
N VAL A 237 -15.78 0.94 9.24
CA VAL A 237 -15.63 -0.06 10.31
C VAL A 237 -14.24 -0.72 10.25
N ILE A 238 -13.75 -1.10 9.06
CA ILE A 238 -12.40 -1.65 8.91
C ILE A 238 -11.33 -0.64 9.33
N LEU A 239 -11.48 0.64 8.98
CA LEU A 239 -10.56 1.70 9.43
C LEU A 239 -10.51 1.81 10.95
N GLN A 240 -11.68 1.80 11.60
CA GLN A 240 -11.78 1.85 13.05
C GLN A 240 -11.22 0.59 13.73
N ALA A 241 -11.38 -0.58 13.09
CA ALA A 241 -10.77 -1.83 13.55
C ALA A 241 -9.23 -1.73 13.53
N LEU A 242 -8.65 -1.27 12.42
CA LEU A 242 -7.21 -1.05 12.31
C LEU A 242 -6.70 -0.07 13.37
N ALA A 243 -7.40 1.05 13.60
CA ALA A 243 -7.06 2.02 14.65
C ALA A 243 -7.17 1.43 16.06
N THR A 244 -8.13 0.53 16.29
CA THR A 244 -8.30 -0.19 17.56
C THR A 244 -7.15 -1.17 17.79
N VAL A 245 -6.70 -1.88 16.75
CA VAL A 245 -5.51 -2.75 16.83
C VAL A 245 -4.27 -1.91 17.15
N GLN A 246 -4.05 -0.79 16.45
CA GLN A 246 -2.93 0.12 16.73
C GLN A 246 -2.91 0.57 18.20
N SER A 247 -4.07 1.00 18.71
CA SER A 247 -4.21 1.47 20.10
C SER A 247 -3.95 0.35 21.10
N SER A 248 -4.39 -0.88 20.78
CA SER A 248 -4.20 -2.05 21.63
C SER A 248 -2.73 -2.49 21.66
N VAL A 249 -2.04 -2.48 20.52
CA VAL A 249 -0.59 -2.74 20.45
C VAL A 249 0.21 -1.65 21.17
N ALA A 250 -0.19 -0.38 21.07
CA ALA A 250 0.46 0.70 21.80
C ALA A 250 0.31 0.54 23.33
N ARG A 251 -0.89 0.14 23.80
CA ARG A 251 -1.10 -0.17 25.22
C ARG A 251 -0.24 -1.36 25.67
N LEU A 252 -0.11 -2.40 24.85
CA LEU A 252 0.76 -3.55 25.12
C LEU A 252 2.22 -3.15 25.34
N GLN A 253 2.71 -2.20 24.54
CA GLN A 253 4.07 -1.67 24.66
C GLN A 253 4.29 -0.89 25.96
N ALA A 254 3.27 -0.17 26.44
CA ALA A 254 3.31 0.60 27.67
C ALA A 254 3.00 -0.22 28.93
N ALA A 255 2.27 -1.34 28.79
CA ALA A 255 1.76 -2.11 29.91
C ALA A 255 2.84 -2.99 30.60
N PRO A 256 2.82 -3.06 31.94
CA PRO A 256 3.58 -4.07 32.68
C PRO A 256 3.22 -5.49 32.25
N GLN A 257 4.19 -6.42 32.25
CA GLN A 257 4.03 -7.80 31.76
C GLN A 257 2.74 -8.54 32.15
N PRO A 258 2.22 -8.50 33.40
CA PRO A 258 1.03 -9.28 33.77
C PRO A 258 -0.28 -8.80 33.11
N LEU A 259 -0.32 -7.58 32.56
CA LEU A 259 -1.53 -7.01 31.96
C LEU A 259 -1.62 -7.22 30.43
N ARG A 260 -0.71 -8.01 29.83
CA ARG A 260 -0.57 -8.13 28.36
C ARG A 260 -1.48 -9.17 27.70
N ALA A 261 -1.81 -10.27 28.37
CA ALA A 261 -2.63 -11.33 27.78
C ALA A 261 -4.05 -10.89 27.31
N PRO A 262 -4.83 -10.12 28.10
CA PRO A 262 -6.21 -9.80 27.71
C PRO A 262 -6.31 -8.95 26.44
N SER A 263 -5.30 -8.14 26.14
CA SER A 263 -5.29 -7.28 24.94
C SER A 263 -5.11 -8.04 23.63
N VAL A 264 -4.49 -9.23 23.63
CA VAL A 264 -4.30 -10.02 22.40
C VAL A 264 -5.60 -10.69 21.98
N GLU A 265 -6.33 -11.28 22.93
CA GLU A 265 -7.64 -11.88 22.68
C GLU A 265 -8.66 -10.84 22.19
N GLN A 266 -8.61 -9.63 22.74
CA GLN A 266 -9.44 -8.50 22.29
C GLN A 266 -9.17 -8.10 20.84
N ILE A 267 -7.90 -8.11 20.40
CA ILE A 267 -7.53 -7.85 19.00
C ILE A 267 -8.14 -8.92 18.10
N HIS A 268 -7.94 -10.20 18.43
CA HIS A 268 -8.48 -11.32 17.65
C HIS A 268 -10.01 -11.26 17.55
N ALA A 269 -10.70 -11.01 18.67
CA ALA A 269 -12.14 -10.92 18.70
C ALA A 269 -12.66 -9.75 17.83
N CYS A 270 -12.04 -8.57 17.94
CA CYS A 270 -12.40 -7.40 17.15
C CYS A 270 -12.20 -7.64 15.65
N VAL A 271 -11.06 -8.21 15.24
CA VAL A 271 -10.82 -8.48 13.82
C VAL A 271 -11.77 -9.57 13.29
N ALA A 272 -11.99 -10.65 14.04
CA ALA A 272 -12.89 -11.72 13.64
C ALA A 272 -14.34 -11.24 13.46
N GLU A 273 -14.83 -10.38 14.36
CA GLU A 273 -16.16 -9.77 14.25
C GLU A 273 -16.29 -8.92 12.97
N VAL A 274 -15.33 -8.03 12.74
CA VAL A 274 -15.32 -7.14 11.56
C VAL A 274 -15.22 -7.95 10.26
N ALA A 275 -14.35 -8.97 10.22
CA ALA A 275 -14.23 -9.86 9.06
C ALA A 275 -15.50 -10.69 8.81
N GLY A 276 -16.25 -11.04 9.85
CA GLY A 276 -17.57 -11.68 9.72
C GLY A 276 -18.59 -10.74 9.08
N GLN A 277 -18.67 -9.50 9.58
CA GLN A 277 -19.58 -8.48 9.06
C GLN A 277 -19.26 -8.10 7.61
N THR A 278 -17.96 -7.96 7.27
CA THR A 278 -17.54 -7.60 5.91
C THR A 278 -18.01 -8.62 4.88
N ARG A 279 -17.82 -9.92 5.15
CA ARG A 279 -18.26 -10.98 4.23
C ARG A 279 -19.76 -10.96 3.97
N ALA A 280 -20.56 -10.73 5.02
CA ALA A 280 -22.02 -10.61 4.88
C ALA A 280 -22.41 -9.41 3.99
N VAL A 281 -21.68 -8.29 4.08
CA VAL A 281 -21.90 -7.13 3.21
C VAL A 281 -21.49 -7.43 1.77
N GLU A 282 -20.35 -8.08 1.56
CA GLU A 282 -19.88 -8.46 0.23
C GLU A 282 -20.86 -9.41 -0.48
N GLU A 283 -21.34 -10.43 0.22
CA GLU A 283 -22.35 -11.38 -0.30
C GLU A 283 -23.64 -10.63 -0.69
N ALA A 284 -24.14 -9.75 0.17
CA ALA A 284 -25.34 -8.96 -0.11
C ALA A 284 -25.16 -8.02 -1.31
N VAL A 285 -23.96 -7.43 -1.48
CA VAL A 285 -23.67 -6.56 -2.63
C VAL A 285 -23.57 -7.37 -3.92
N GLN A 286 -22.95 -8.55 -3.88
CA GLN A 286 -22.87 -9.44 -5.03
C GLN A 286 -24.25 -9.92 -5.48
N GLU A 287 -25.14 -10.25 -4.55
CA GLU A 287 -26.53 -10.63 -4.86
C GLU A 287 -27.26 -9.47 -5.56
N VAL A 288 -27.15 -8.24 -5.06
CA VAL A 288 -27.77 -7.05 -5.69
C VAL A 288 -27.22 -6.80 -7.09
N LEU A 289 -25.91 -6.97 -7.29
CA LEU A 289 -25.29 -6.82 -8.61
C LEU A 289 -25.73 -7.93 -9.57
N ALA A 290 -25.87 -9.17 -9.10
CA ALA A 290 -26.32 -10.30 -9.91
C ALA A 290 -27.77 -10.13 -10.39
N LEU A 291 -28.69 -9.79 -9.48
CA LEU A 291 -30.10 -9.53 -9.81
C LEU A 291 -30.27 -8.43 -10.86
N ARG A 292 -29.35 -7.45 -10.86
CA ARG A 292 -29.34 -6.38 -11.87
C ARG A 292 -29.00 -6.87 -13.27
N VAL A 293 -27.99 -7.73 -13.39
CA VAL A 293 -27.60 -8.31 -14.68
C VAL A 293 -28.76 -9.12 -15.27
N GLU A 294 -29.53 -9.81 -14.43
CA GLU A 294 -30.71 -10.58 -14.85
C GLU A 294 -31.91 -9.69 -15.23
N SER A 295 -32.13 -8.57 -14.53
CA SER A 295 -33.25 -7.65 -14.81
C SER A 295 -33.02 -6.67 -15.98
N GLY A 296 -31.77 -6.50 -16.40
CA GLY A 296 -31.36 -5.51 -17.41
C GLY A 296 -31.08 -6.07 -18.80
N GLY A 297 -31.25 -7.38 -19.01
CA GLY A 297 -31.20 -8.04 -20.32
C GLY A 297 -32.59 -8.28 -20.88
#